data_AF-A0A937AYD0-F1
#
_entry.id   AF-A0A937AYD0-F1
#
_cell.length_a   1.000
_cell.length_b   1.000
_cell.length_c   1.000
_cell.angle_alpha   90.00
_cell.angle_beta   90.00
_cell.angle_gamma   90.00
#
_symmetry.space_group_name_H-M   'P 1'
#
loop_
_entity.id
_entity.type
_entity.pdbx_description
1 polymer ?
#
loop_
_entity_poly.entity_id
_entity_poly.type
_entity_poly.pdbx_seq_one_letter_code
_entity_poly.pdbx_strand_id
1 'polypeptide(L)'
;MPDSAVSHDLDARLAGHPAGLRRTFAIISHPDAGKTTLTEKLLLFGGAIHVAGAVKARGEARRARSDWMKIEQQRGISVTTSVMHFEYGGAVFNLLDTPGHEDFSEDTYRTLTAVDSAVMVIDAAKGIEARTRKLFEICRLRDVPIVTFINKMDRESKDPIELRDETSSSLPLAVSPMTWPPGSCLNFKGTPDRAHHPPLGFSQPPP
;
A
#
# COMPACT_ATOMS: atom_id res chain seq x y z
N MET A 1 -4.66 -31.30 -0.97
CA MET A 1 -4.44 -31.22 -2.43
C MET A 1 -5.77 -31.46 -3.16
N PRO A 2 -6.66 -30.46 -3.23
CA PRO A 2 -7.48 -30.26 -4.43
C PRO A 2 -7.66 -28.79 -4.90
N ASP A 3 -6.96 -27.80 -4.34
CA ASP A 3 -7.28 -26.37 -4.60
C ASP A 3 -6.78 -25.80 -5.94
N SER A 4 -5.80 -26.43 -6.61
CA SER A 4 -5.20 -25.87 -7.84
C SER A 4 -6.06 -26.05 -9.09
N ALA A 5 -7.00 -27.01 -9.11
CA ALA A 5 -7.87 -27.25 -10.25
C ALA A 5 -9.07 -26.29 -10.28
N VAL A 6 -9.50 -25.78 -9.13
CA VAL A 6 -10.65 -24.86 -9.00
C VAL A 6 -10.25 -23.43 -9.34
N SER A 7 -9.03 -22.99 -9.02
CA SER A 7 -8.56 -21.63 -9.33
C SER A 7 -8.43 -21.40 -10.84
N HIS A 8 -7.93 -22.40 -11.57
CA HIS A 8 -7.74 -22.33 -13.01
C HIS A 8 -9.08 -22.19 -13.78
N ASP A 9 -10.16 -22.77 -13.26
CA ASP A 9 -11.50 -22.72 -13.86
C ASP A 9 -12.20 -21.39 -13.56
N LEU A 10 -11.95 -20.77 -12.40
CA LEU A 10 -12.49 -19.46 -12.05
C LEU A 10 -11.86 -18.33 -12.87
N ASP A 11 -10.54 -18.37 -13.06
CA ASP A 11 -9.80 -17.40 -13.88
C ASP A 11 -10.27 -17.43 -15.35
N ALA A 12 -10.55 -18.62 -15.88
CA ALA A 12 -11.10 -18.79 -17.22
C ALA A 12 -12.54 -18.26 -17.34
N ARG A 13 -13.35 -18.38 -16.29
CA ARG A 13 -14.75 -17.90 -16.27
C ARG A 13 -14.87 -16.38 -16.08
N LEU A 14 -13.86 -15.76 -15.48
CA LEU A 14 -13.79 -14.30 -15.31
C LEU A 14 -13.11 -13.60 -16.50
N ALA A 15 -12.44 -14.33 -17.39
CA ALA A 15 -11.84 -13.80 -18.60
C ALA A 15 -12.91 -13.17 -19.51
N GLY A 16 -12.87 -11.84 -19.64
CA GLY A 16 -13.86 -11.06 -20.41
C GLY A 16 -15.11 -10.64 -19.63
N HIS A 17 -15.26 -11.06 -18.36
CA HIS A 17 -16.35 -10.59 -17.50
C HIS A 17 -15.93 -9.30 -16.77
N PRO A 18 -16.80 -8.29 -16.57
CA PRO A 18 -16.45 -7.05 -15.88
C PRO A 18 -15.91 -7.26 -14.46
N ALA A 19 -16.26 -8.39 -13.83
CA ALA A 19 -15.74 -8.80 -12.52
C ALA A 19 -14.25 -9.18 -12.58
N GLY A 20 -13.79 -9.82 -13.65
CA GLY A 20 -12.38 -10.21 -13.83
C GLY A 20 -11.41 -9.03 -14.03
N LEU A 21 -11.95 -7.83 -14.28
CA LEU A 21 -11.19 -6.59 -14.43
C LEU A 21 -11.07 -5.80 -13.12
N ARG A 22 -11.76 -6.20 -12.05
CA ARG A 22 -11.74 -5.47 -10.77
C ARG A 22 -10.59 -5.94 -9.90
N ARG A 23 -9.95 -5.01 -9.22
CA ARG A 23 -8.87 -5.25 -8.25
C ARG A 23 -9.17 -4.46 -6.99
N THR A 24 -9.60 -5.13 -5.93
CA THR A 24 -9.92 -4.47 -4.66
C THR A 24 -8.79 -4.69 -3.67
N PHE A 25 -8.20 -3.62 -3.18
CA PHE A 25 -7.05 -3.70 -2.28
C PHE A 25 -7.06 -2.62 -1.19
N ALA A 26 -6.36 -2.90 -0.09
CA ALA A 26 -6.09 -1.93 0.96
C ALA A 26 -4.60 -1.57 1.02
N ILE A 27 -4.28 -0.37 1.50
CA ILE A 27 -2.90 0.00 1.83
C ILE A 27 -2.74 -0.04 3.35
N ILE A 28 -1.86 -0.93 3.84
CA ILE A 28 -1.56 -1.12 5.26
C ILE A 28 -0.18 -0.56 5.59
N SER A 29 -0.04 0.20 6.68
CA SER A 29 1.25 0.76 7.08
C SER A 29 1.26 1.21 8.55
N HIS A 30 2.46 1.44 9.08
CA HIS A 30 2.63 2.27 10.28
C HIS A 30 2.27 3.74 9.99
N PRO A 31 1.90 4.56 10.99
CA PRO A 31 1.77 6.00 10.80
C PRO A 31 3.06 6.59 10.21
N ASP A 32 2.91 7.59 9.35
CA ASP A 32 4.00 8.29 8.68
C ASP A 32 4.87 7.46 7.72
N ALA A 33 4.59 6.17 7.49
CA ALA A 33 5.29 5.37 6.49
C ALA A 33 5.05 5.85 5.03
N GLY A 34 4.04 6.71 4.81
CA GLY A 34 3.78 7.36 3.54
C GLY A 34 2.57 6.83 2.76
N LYS A 35 1.64 6.13 3.43
CA LYS A 35 0.37 5.66 2.86
C LYS A 35 -0.36 6.73 2.05
N THR A 36 -0.63 7.90 2.65
CA THR A 36 -1.36 8.99 1.96
C THR A 36 -0.66 9.47 0.70
N THR A 37 0.67 9.57 0.72
CA THR A 37 1.47 9.97 -0.45
C THR A 37 1.44 8.90 -1.54
N LEU A 38 1.45 7.61 -1.17
CA LEU A 38 1.30 6.52 -2.14
C LEU A 38 -0.11 6.53 -2.76
N THR A 39 -1.16 6.67 -1.93
CA THR A 39 -2.56 6.80 -2.38
C THR A 39 -2.70 7.93 -3.41
N GLU A 40 -2.18 9.11 -3.10
CA GLU A 40 -2.22 10.26 -4.02
C GLU A 40 -1.57 9.93 -5.36
N LYS A 41 -0.37 9.35 -5.35
CA LYS A 41 0.35 8.97 -6.58
C LYS A 41 -0.41 7.93 -7.40
N LEU A 42 -0.98 6.89 -6.76
CA LEU A 42 -1.78 5.88 -7.45
C LEU A 42 -3.00 6.50 -8.14
N LEU A 43 -3.68 7.43 -7.46
CA LEU A 43 -4.82 8.15 -8.04
C LEU A 43 -4.39 9.04 -9.22
N LEU A 44 -3.24 9.73 -9.12
CA LEU A 44 -2.69 10.51 -10.23
C LEU A 44 -2.38 9.63 -11.44
N PHE A 45 -1.74 8.48 -11.24
CA PHE A 45 -1.45 7.53 -12.33
C PHE A 45 -2.72 6.94 -12.95
N GLY A 46 -3.79 6.78 -12.17
CA GLY A 46 -5.10 6.36 -12.66
C GLY A 46 -5.94 7.48 -13.28
N GLY A 47 -5.39 8.68 -13.48
CA GLY A 47 -6.10 9.83 -14.06
C GLY A 47 -7.14 10.47 -13.13
N ALA A 48 -7.24 10.04 -11.87
CA ALA A 48 -8.18 10.54 -10.88
C ALA A 48 -7.68 11.84 -10.21
N ILE A 49 -7.35 12.86 -11.01
CA ILE A 49 -6.66 14.10 -10.59
C ILE A 49 -7.40 14.83 -9.47
N HIS A 50 -8.73 14.95 -9.57
CA HIS A 50 -9.54 15.63 -8.55
C HIS A 50 -9.52 14.88 -7.21
N VAL A 51 -9.60 13.55 -7.24
CA VAL A 51 -9.56 12.71 -6.04
C VAL A 51 -8.17 12.77 -5.41
N ALA A 52 -7.10 12.72 -6.22
CA ALA A 52 -5.74 12.88 -5.76
C ALA A 52 -5.51 14.23 -5.05
N GLY A 53 -6.00 15.33 -5.62
CA GLY A 53 -5.92 16.65 -5.01
C GLY A 53 -6.63 16.72 -3.65
N ALA A 54 -7.80 16.09 -3.51
CA ALA A 54 -8.51 15.99 -2.24
C ALA A 54 -7.75 15.17 -1.18
N VAL A 55 -7.13 14.05 -1.58
CA VAL A 55 -6.29 13.22 -0.70
C VAL A 55 -5.07 14.00 -0.22
N LYS A 56 -4.41 14.74 -1.11
CA LYS A 56 -3.27 15.60 -0.78
C LYS A 56 -3.64 16.65 0.27
N ALA A 57 -4.72 17.40 0.02
CA ALA A 57 -5.22 18.43 0.92
C ALA A 57 -5.59 17.85 2.30
N ARG A 58 -6.24 16.68 2.33
CA ARG A 58 -6.55 15.97 3.59
C ARG A 58 -5.27 15.53 4.33
N GLY A 59 -4.26 15.05 3.60
CA GLY A 59 -2.96 14.67 4.15
C GLY A 59 -2.17 15.85 4.72
N GLU A 60 -2.24 17.02 4.09
CA GLU A 60 -1.65 18.27 4.58
C GLU A 60 -2.39 18.78 5.83
N ALA A 61 -3.73 18.79 5.82
CA ALA A 61 -4.54 19.15 6.98
C ALA A 61 -4.28 18.24 8.19
N ARG A 62 -4.12 16.93 7.97
CA ARG A 62 -3.82 15.95 9.02
C ARG A 62 -2.41 16.14 9.60
N ARG A 63 -1.41 16.47 8.78
CA ARG A 63 -0.05 16.79 9.23
C ARG A 63 0.02 18.10 10.02
N ALA A 64 -0.84 19.06 9.69
CA ALA A 64 -0.86 20.37 10.34
C ALA A 64 -1.50 20.36 11.74
N ARG A 65 -2.39 19.42 12.07
CA ARG A 65 -3.05 19.38 13.39
C ARG A 65 -3.37 17.95 13.88
N SER A 66 -2.64 17.52 14.92
CA SER A 66 -2.98 16.37 15.76
C SER A 66 -4.37 16.50 16.42
N ASP A 67 -4.89 17.72 16.58
CA ASP A 67 -6.19 17.99 17.21
C ASP A 67 -7.41 17.81 16.30
N TRP A 68 -7.22 17.63 14.98
CA TRP A 68 -8.33 17.47 14.04
C TRP A 68 -9.10 16.15 14.25
N MET A 69 -8.40 15.09 14.65
CA MET A 69 -9.00 13.77 14.89
C MET A 69 -9.90 13.74 16.13
N LYS A 70 -9.57 14.50 17.20
CA LYS A 70 -10.46 14.68 18.36
C LYS A 70 -11.75 15.40 17.95
N ILE A 71 -11.66 16.33 17.00
CA ILE A 71 -12.81 17.08 16.48
C ILE A 71 -13.70 16.20 15.58
N GLU A 72 -13.14 15.36 14.71
CA GLU A 72 -13.90 14.37 13.91
C GLU A 72 -14.67 13.40 14.82
N GLN A 73 -13.99 12.87 15.86
CA GLN A 73 -14.59 11.96 16.84
C GLN A 73 -15.69 12.66 17.67
N GLN A 74 -15.48 13.91 18.09
CA GLN A 74 -16.48 14.71 18.83
C GLN A 74 -17.69 15.15 17.99
N ARG A 75 -17.54 15.25 16.65
CA ARG A 75 -18.62 15.67 15.75
C ARG A 75 -19.44 14.50 15.20
N GLY A 76 -19.12 13.25 15.56
CA GLY A 76 -19.81 12.07 15.04
C GLY A 76 -19.67 11.88 13.53
N ILE A 77 -18.74 12.61 12.90
CA ILE A 77 -18.40 12.44 11.49
C ILE A 77 -17.46 11.26 11.47
N SER A 78 -18.02 10.09 11.23
CA SER A 78 -17.31 8.81 11.22
C SER A 78 -15.98 8.95 10.48
N VAL A 79 -14.91 8.45 11.08
CA VAL A 79 -13.61 8.22 10.42
C VAL A 79 -13.78 7.02 9.48
N THR A 80 -14.75 7.12 8.56
CA THR A 80 -15.18 6.04 7.69
C THR A 80 -14.11 5.79 6.65
N THR A 81 -13.73 4.53 6.50
CA THR A 81 -12.92 4.00 5.42
C THR A 81 -13.42 4.58 4.09
N SER A 82 -12.63 5.46 3.48
CA SER A 82 -12.99 6.05 2.18
C SER A 82 -12.57 5.06 1.10
N VAL A 83 -13.55 4.59 0.31
CA VAL A 83 -13.28 3.79 -0.88
C VAL A 83 -13.02 4.74 -2.04
N MET A 84 -11.90 4.54 -2.72
CA MET A 84 -11.50 5.32 -3.89
C MET A 84 -11.42 4.41 -5.11
N HIS A 85 -11.87 4.93 -6.25
CA HIS A 85 -11.93 4.17 -7.50
C HIS A 85 -11.08 4.87 -8.57
N PHE A 86 -10.27 4.09 -9.29
CA PHE A 86 -9.51 4.58 -10.44
C PHE A 86 -9.29 3.46 -11.47
N GLU A 87 -9.02 3.83 -12.71
CA GLU A 87 -8.75 2.88 -13.80
C GLU A 87 -7.27 2.91 -14.17
N TYR A 88 -6.67 1.74 -14.39
CA TYR A 88 -5.29 1.63 -14.81
C TYR A 88 -5.07 0.34 -15.61
N GLY A 89 -4.41 0.43 -16.78
CA GLY A 89 -4.07 -0.74 -17.59
C GLY A 89 -5.25 -1.61 -18.02
N GLY A 90 -6.44 -1.01 -18.22
CA GLY A 90 -7.67 -1.74 -18.57
C GLY A 90 -8.37 -2.45 -17.40
N ALA A 91 -7.88 -2.26 -16.17
CA ALA A 91 -8.49 -2.78 -14.94
C ALA A 91 -9.07 -1.65 -14.08
N VAL A 92 -10.09 -1.97 -13.28
CA VAL A 92 -10.73 -1.07 -12.32
C VAL A 92 -10.18 -1.37 -10.93
N PHE A 93 -9.53 -0.39 -10.31
CA PHE A 93 -8.95 -0.50 -8.99
C PHE A 93 -9.85 0.13 -7.94
N ASN A 94 -10.13 -0.61 -6.88
CA ASN A 94 -10.87 -0.16 -5.71
C ASN A 94 -9.90 -0.13 -4.52
N LEU A 95 -9.54 1.07 -4.09
CA LEU A 95 -8.63 1.28 -2.97
C LEU A 95 -9.43 1.60 -1.70
N LEU A 96 -9.31 0.74 -0.69
CA LEU A 96 -9.87 0.96 0.63
C LEU A 96 -8.79 1.60 1.52
N ASP A 97 -9.00 2.85 1.91
CA ASP A 97 -8.05 3.56 2.77
C ASP A 97 -8.28 3.20 4.25
N THR A 98 -7.40 2.37 4.83
CA THR A 98 -7.47 2.06 6.27
C THR A 98 -7.02 3.26 7.10
N PRO A 99 -7.77 3.71 8.13
CA PRO A 99 -7.37 4.83 8.97
C PRO A 99 -5.97 4.64 9.59
N GLY A 100 -5.10 5.64 9.42
CA GLY A 100 -3.69 5.57 9.81
C GLY A 100 -3.33 6.10 11.20
N HIS A 101 -4.26 6.19 12.15
CA HIS A 101 -3.97 6.70 13.52
C HIS A 101 -4.58 5.80 14.60
N GLU A 102 -4.36 6.11 15.87
CA GLU A 102 -4.65 5.35 17.10
C GLU A 102 -6.01 4.63 17.22
N ASP A 103 -7.01 4.99 16.41
CA ASP A 103 -8.30 4.29 16.36
C ASP A 103 -8.24 3.00 15.51
N PHE A 104 -7.50 2.00 16.00
CA PHE A 104 -7.61 0.63 15.51
C PHE A 104 -8.94 0.01 15.95
N SER A 105 -10.03 0.43 15.30
CA SER A 105 -11.38 -0.06 15.55
C SER A 105 -11.68 -1.36 14.81
N GLU A 106 -12.79 -2.01 15.18
CA GLU A 106 -13.38 -3.15 14.46
C GLU A 106 -13.50 -2.91 12.94
N ASP A 107 -13.72 -1.65 12.55
CA ASP A 107 -13.92 -1.23 11.17
C ASP A 107 -12.67 -1.44 10.29
N THR A 108 -11.47 -1.33 10.85
CA THR A 108 -10.23 -1.64 10.11
C THR A 108 -10.12 -3.14 9.84
N TYR A 109 -10.53 -3.99 10.79
CA TYR A 109 -10.58 -5.44 10.59
C TYR A 109 -11.62 -5.83 9.53
N ARG A 110 -12.81 -5.21 9.56
CA ARG A 110 -13.86 -5.42 8.54
C ARG A 110 -13.42 -4.94 7.15
N THR A 111 -12.71 -3.83 7.08
CA THR A 111 -12.14 -3.32 5.83
C THR A 111 -11.21 -4.34 5.19
N LEU A 112 -10.34 -4.97 5.98
CA LEU A 112 -9.41 -5.99 5.47
C LEU A 112 -10.09 -7.30 5.07
N THR A 113 -11.32 -7.57 5.53
CA THR A 113 -12.11 -8.71 5.03
C THR A 113 -12.79 -8.46 3.68
N ALA A 114 -12.86 -7.20 3.24
CA ALA A 114 -13.53 -6.80 2.01
C ALA A 114 -12.58 -6.63 0.81
N VAL A 115 -11.29 -6.95 0.98
CA VAL A 115 -10.27 -6.76 -0.06
C VAL A 115 -9.72 -8.08 -0.56
N ASP A 116 -9.35 -8.10 -1.84
CA ASP A 116 -8.74 -9.25 -2.50
C ASP A 116 -7.23 -9.32 -2.23
N SER A 117 -6.60 -8.19 -1.87
CA SER A 117 -5.16 -8.07 -1.62
C SER A 117 -4.82 -6.86 -0.75
N ALA A 118 -3.59 -6.82 -0.23
CA ALA A 118 -3.08 -5.67 0.52
C ALA A 118 -1.71 -5.21 0.00
N VAL A 119 -1.50 -3.89 0.01
CA VAL A 119 -0.20 -3.26 -0.23
C VAL A 119 0.36 -2.81 1.11
N MET A 120 1.43 -3.44 1.56
CA MET A 120 2.12 -3.10 2.80
C MET A 120 3.21 -2.07 2.55
N VAL A 121 3.11 -0.89 3.14
CA VAL A 121 4.09 0.19 3.01
C VAL A 121 5.00 0.22 4.23
N ILE A 122 6.31 0.14 3.98
CA ILE A 122 7.36 0.16 5.00
C ILE A 122 8.24 1.38 4.77
N ASP A 123 8.56 2.10 5.84
CA ASP A 123 9.57 3.16 5.80
C ASP A 123 10.98 2.53 5.80
N ALA A 124 11.78 2.79 4.76
CA ALA A 124 13.11 2.21 4.60
C ALA A 124 14.08 2.57 5.75
N ALA A 125 13.88 3.70 6.44
CA ALA A 125 14.70 4.08 7.57
C ALA A 125 14.35 3.29 8.84
N LYS A 126 13.07 2.92 8.99
CA LYS A 126 12.55 2.32 10.23
C LYS A 126 12.44 0.80 10.16
N GLY A 127 12.10 0.23 9.01
CA GLY A 127 11.82 -1.20 8.86
C GLY A 127 10.45 -1.59 9.44
N ILE A 128 10.37 -2.77 10.05
CA ILE A 128 9.09 -3.35 10.51
C ILE A 128 8.70 -2.77 11.88
N GLU A 129 7.69 -1.92 11.87
CA GLU A 129 7.13 -1.34 13.10
C GLU A 129 5.96 -2.18 13.66
N ALA A 130 5.66 -2.00 14.96
CA ALA A 130 4.67 -2.81 15.68
C ALA A 130 3.27 -2.84 15.03
N ARG A 131 2.83 -1.72 14.44
CA ARG A 131 1.54 -1.63 13.74
C ARG A 131 1.55 -2.43 12.44
N THR A 132 2.63 -2.34 11.66
CA THR A 132 2.81 -3.10 10.42
C THR A 132 2.72 -4.60 10.71
N ARG A 133 3.36 -5.06 11.79
CA ARG A 133 3.26 -6.46 12.26
C ARG A 133 1.82 -6.86 12.61
N LYS A 134 1.07 -6.03 13.34
CA LYS A 134 -0.34 -6.31 13.67
C LYS A 134 -1.20 -6.40 12.41
N LEU A 135 -1.02 -5.47 11.46
CA LEU A 135 -1.75 -5.47 10.18
C LEU A 135 -1.44 -6.70 9.33
N PHE A 136 -0.17 -7.08 9.30
CA PHE A 136 0.28 -8.29 8.63
C PHE A 136 -0.40 -9.55 9.20
N GLU A 137 -0.44 -9.72 10.52
CA GLU A 137 -1.06 -10.90 11.13
C GLU A 137 -2.55 -11.01 10.78
N ILE A 138 -3.27 -9.89 10.67
CA ILE A 138 -4.68 -9.90 10.24
C ILE A 138 -4.80 -10.37 8.80
N CYS A 139 -3.95 -9.86 7.90
CA CYS A 139 -3.95 -10.25 6.50
C CYS A 139 -3.60 -11.75 6.36
N ARG A 140 -2.64 -12.22 7.14
CA ARG A 140 -2.24 -13.62 7.22
C ARG A 140 -3.37 -14.52 7.73
N LEU A 141 -4.08 -14.13 8.77
CA LEU A 141 -5.24 -14.88 9.31
C LEU A 141 -6.40 -14.99 8.31
N ARG A 142 -6.38 -14.19 7.24
CA ARG A 142 -7.40 -14.16 6.19
C ARG A 142 -6.89 -14.64 4.83
N ASP A 143 -5.66 -15.16 4.78
CA ASP A 143 -4.99 -15.57 3.54
C ASP A 143 -4.97 -14.46 2.46
N VAL A 144 -4.95 -13.19 2.88
CA VAL A 144 -4.92 -12.03 1.98
C VAL A 144 -3.50 -11.88 1.41
N PRO A 145 -3.32 -11.94 0.09
CA PRO A 145 -2.02 -11.72 -0.55
C PRO A 145 -1.47 -10.32 -0.28
N ILE A 146 -0.17 -10.22 0.01
CA ILE A 146 0.50 -8.97 0.38
C ILE A 146 1.59 -8.62 -0.62
N VAL A 147 1.51 -7.42 -1.19
CA VAL A 147 2.60 -6.77 -1.94
C VAL A 147 3.29 -5.79 -1.01
N THR A 148 4.62 -5.89 -0.87
CA THR A 148 5.39 -4.99 0.01
C THR A 148 6.05 -3.88 -0.79
N PHE A 149 5.88 -2.63 -0.35
CA PHE A 149 6.48 -1.44 -0.93
C PHE A 149 7.39 -0.75 0.11
N ILE A 150 8.70 -0.77 -0.17
CA ILE A 150 9.70 -0.06 0.63
C ILE A 150 9.74 1.40 0.16
N ASN A 151 9.30 2.31 1.04
CA ASN A 151 9.15 3.73 0.77
C ASN A 151 10.28 4.55 1.40
N LYS A 152 10.43 5.80 0.95
CA LYS A 152 11.43 6.77 1.44
C LYS A 152 12.90 6.39 1.16
N MET A 153 13.14 5.67 0.07
CA MET A 153 14.49 5.34 -0.41
C MET A 153 15.32 6.58 -0.81
N ASP A 154 14.69 7.74 -0.95
CA ASP A 154 15.32 9.05 -1.17
C ASP A 154 16.05 9.61 0.08
N ARG A 155 15.88 8.98 1.24
CA ARG A 155 16.48 9.38 2.52
C ARG A 155 17.51 8.36 2.97
N GLU A 156 18.25 8.70 4.03
CA GLU A 156 19.07 7.73 4.74
C GLU A 156 18.19 6.57 5.22
N SER A 157 18.53 5.35 4.79
CA SER A 157 17.74 4.15 4.99
C SER A 157 18.62 3.02 5.49
N LYS A 158 17.99 1.99 6.06
CA LYS A 158 18.65 0.70 6.28
C LYS A 158 19.13 0.10 4.96
N ASP A 159 20.08 -0.81 5.05
CA ASP A 159 20.55 -1.56 3.88
C ASP A 159 19.39 -2.42 3.32
N PRO A 160 19.19 -2.47 1.99
CA PRO A 160 18.11 -3.26 1.39
C PRO A 160 18.16 -4.77 1.72
N ILE A 161 19.34 -5.35 1.92
CA ILE A 161 19.51 -6.74 2.35
C ILE A 161 19.05 -6.88 3.80
N GLU A 162 19.48 -5.97 4.67
CA GLU A 162 19.04 -5.95 6.07
C GLU A 162 17.51 -5.80 6.18
N LEU A 163 16.91 -4.90 5.40
CA LEU A 163 15.44 -4.74 5.35
C LEU A 163 14.73 -6.00 4.87
N ARG A 164 15.27 -6.67 3.85
CA ARG A 164 14.71 -7.95 3.36
C ARG A 164 14.76 -9.01 4.46
N ASP A 165 15.90 -9.13 5.13
CA ASP A 165 16.12 -10.14 6.17
C ASP A 165 15.29 -9.84 7.42
N GLU A 166 15.18 -8.56 7.81
CA GLU A 166 14.28 -8.08 8.85
C GLU A 166 12.83 -8.43 8.51
N THR A 167 12.39 -8.18 7.27
CA THR A 167 11.03 -8.47 6.80
C THR A 167 10.75 -9.98 6.85
N SER A 168 11.68 -10.80 6.35
CA SER A 168 11.53 -12.25 6.31
C SER A 168 11.60 -12.91 7.70
N SER A 169 12.33 -12.31 8.64
CA SER A 169 12.47 -12.82 10.01
C SER A 169 11.32 -12.36 10.91
N SER A 170 10.88 -11.11 10.71
CA SER A 170 9.81 -10.50 11.50
C SER A 170 8.44 -10.97 11.08
N LEU A 171 8.23 -11.19 9.80
CA LEU A 171 6.96 -11.59 9.25
C LEU A 171 7.15 -12.99 8.64
N PRO A 172 6.40 -14.02 9.08
CA PRO A 172 6.52 -15.39 8.55
C PRO A 172 5.99 -15.50 7.11
N LEU A 173 6.68 -14.87 6.16
CA LEU A 173 6.40 -14.88 4.74
C LEU A 173 7.68 -15.05 3.92
N ALA A 174 7.56 -15.72 2.77
CA ALA A 174 8.62 -15.75 1.77
C ALA A 174 8.68 -14.39 1.07
N VAL A 175 9.80 -13.67 1.22
CA VAL A 175 10.02 -12.38 0.56
C VAL A 175 10.72 -12.61 -0.78
N SER A 176 10.08 -12.20 -1.88
CA SER A 176 10.68 -12.23 -3.21
C SER A 176 10.85 -10.80 -3.75
N PRO A 177 12.09 -10.30 -3.94
CA PRO A 177 12.31 -8.95 -4.46
C PRO A 177 12.01 -8.90 -5.96
N MET A 178 11.00 -8.09 -6.31
CA MET A 178 10.61 -7.80 -7.71
C MET A 178 11.50 -6.71 -8.33
N THR A 179 11.78 -5.67 -7.56
CA THR A 179 12.68 -4.57 -7.92
C THR A 179 13.78 -4.45 -6.87
N TRP A 180 14.96 -4.02 -7.27
CA TRP A 180 16.10 -3.85 -6.36
C TRP A 180 16.70 -2.44 -6.49
N PRO A 181 16.87 -1.69 -5.40
CA PRO A 181 17.52 -0.39 -5.46
C PRO A 181 19.05 -0.57 -5.60
N PRO A 182 19.71 0.03 -6.62
CA PRO A 182 21.16 0.00 -6.79
C PRO A 182 21.90 0.95 -5.83
N GLY A 183 21.25 1.36 -4.74
CA GLY A 183 21.73 2.33 -3.74
C GLY A 183 20.56 2.97 -2.97
N SER A 184 20.85 3.75 -1.94
CA SER A 184 19.88 4.54 -1.16
C SER A 184 20.30 6.02 -1.09
N CYS A 185 19.37 6.89 -0.68
CA CYS A 185 19.60 8.33 -0.47
C CYS A 185 20.15 9.03 -1.74
N LEU A 186 21.25 9.77 -1.63
CA LEU A 186 21.91 10.47 -2.74
C LEU A 186 22.36 9.54 -3.88
N ASN A 187 22.50 8.24 -3.61
CA ASN A 187 22.87 7.23 -4.59
C ASN A 187 21.67 6.53 -5.23
N PHE A 188 20.43 6.86 -4.84
CA PHE A 188 19.23 6.26 -5.42
C PHE A 188 18.97 6.82 -6.83
N LYS A 189 19.26 5.99 -7.84
CA LYS A 189 19.06 6.31 -9.27
C LYS A 189 17.84 5.65 -9.90
N GLY A 190 16.97 5.05 -9.07
CA GLY A 190 15.81 4.27 -9.51
C GLY A 190 16.00 2.79 -9.26
N THR A 191 15.11 1.95 -9.77
CA THR A 191 15.19 0.49 -9.57
C THR A 191 15.14 -0.23 -10.91
N PRO A 192 16.12 -1.09 -11.26
CA PRO A 192 15.91 -2.08 -12.32
C PRO A 192 14.68 -2.95 -12.01
N ASP A 193 13.80 -3.09 -13.00
CA ASP A 193 12.69 -4.04 -12.98
C ASP A 193 13.20 -5.40 -13.49
N ARG A 194 12.98 -6.47 -12.71
CA ARG A 194 13.36 -7.82 -13.15
C ARG A 194 12.48 -8.34 -14.29
N ALA A 195 11.28 -7.77 -14.48
CA ALA A 195 10.34 -8.16 -15.53
C ALA A 195 10.48 -7.32 -16.82
N HIS A 196 11.00 -6.09 -16.74
CA HIS A 196 11.15 -5.18 -17.89
C HIS A 196 12.54 -4.54 -17.94
N HIS A 197 13.20 -4.68 -19.08
CA HIS A 197 14.35 -3.84 -19.47
C HIS A 197 13.80 -2.68 -20.31
N PRO A 198 14.14 -1.39 -20.09
CA PRO A 198 15.25 -0.81 -19.29
C PRO A 198 14.88 -0.42 -17.84
N PRO A 199 15.87 -0.07 -16.98
CA PRO A 199 15.62 0.32 -15.58
C PRO A 199 14.68 1.54 -15.44
N LEU A 200 13.80 1.50 -14.44
CA LEU A 200 12.96 2.65 -14.07
C LEU A 200 13.86 3.72 -13.43
N GLY A 201 14.23 4.74 -14.21
CA GLY A 201 15.06 5.85 -13.74
C GLY A 201 14.34 6.71 -12.70
N PHE A 202 15.08 7.15 -11.67
CA PHE A 202 14.61 8.14 -10.71
C PHE A 202 15.26 9.50 -11.01
N SER A 203 14.43 10.51 -11.26
CA SER A 203 14.84 11.91 -11.25
C SER A 203 14.20 12.58 -10.04
N GLN A 204 14.99 13.25 -9.19
CA GLN A 204 14.41 14.15 -8.20
C GLN A 204 13.60 15.24 -8.92
N PRO A 205 12.38 15.58 -8.46
CA PRO A 205 11.68 16.76 -8.96
C PRO A 205 12.56 18.00 -8.71
N PRO A 206 12.57 18.98 -9.63
CA PRO A 206 13.32 20.22 -9.42
C PRO A 206 12.86 20.92 -8.12
N PRO A 207 13.75 21.69 -7.47
CA PRO A 207 13.45 22.39 -6.22
C PRO A 207 12.29 23.40 -6.34
#